data_AF-A0A7S0W1S9-F1
#
_entry.id   AF-A0A7S0W1S9-F1
#
_cell.length_a   1.000
_cell.length_b   1.000
_cell.length_c   1.000
_cell.angle_alpha   90.00
_cell.angle_beta   90.00
_cell.angle_gamma   90.00
#
_symmetry.space_group_name_H-M   'P 1'
#
loop_
_entity.id
_entity.type
_entity.pdbx_description
1 polymer ?
#
loop_
_entity_poly.entity_id
_entity_poly.type
_entity_poly.pdbx_seq_one_letter_code
_entity_poly.pdbx_strand_id
1 'polypeptide(L)'
;IAGVYDGHYGPRTAEWARQNSRVLFTEALSLEGGERASTMNRFYELVEEGWAKSARTTIREGDWSTAMEGSCALVAYLTDKSYVLGNLGDCRALLVKRKPDGTGLTHEQLTKPHNASDPEERQRIQQEHPTEKDPVLYLHEQGTWYVRGTL
;
A
#
# COMPACT_ATOMS: atom_id res chain seq x y z
N ILE A 1 5.52 -14.27 4.05
CA ILE A 1 4.68 -13.06 3.96
C ILE A 1 3.34 -13.40 3.36
N ALA A 2 2.32 -12.60 3.65
CA ALA A 2 1.06 -12.57 2.93
C ALA A 2 0.80 -11.11 2.49
N GLY A 3 0.15 -10.88 1.35
CA GLY A 3 -0.07 -9.53 0.85
C GLY A 3 -1.35 -9.41 0.04
N VAL A 4 -1.93 -8.21 0.07
CA VAL A 4 -3.06 -7.79 -0.76
C VAL A 4 -2.63 -6.57 -1.56
N TYR A 5 -2.89 -6.61 -2.86
CA TYR A 5 -2.55 -5.55 -3.81
C TYR A 5 -3.83 -5.17 -4.56
N ASP A 6 -4.30 -3.94 -4.36
CA ASP A 6 -5.52 -3.42 -4.98
C ASP A 6 -5.16 -2.39 -6.04
N GLY A 7 -5.24 -2.81 -7.30
CA GLY A 7 -4.80 -2.02 -8.45
C GLY A 7 -5.81 -0.97 -8.88
N HIS A 8 -5.32 0.19 -9.32
CA HIS A 8 -6.14 1.28 -9.87
C HIS A 8 -5.56 1.79 -11.18
N TYR A 9 -6.45 2.25 -12.07
CA TYR A 9 -6.18 2.62 -13.47
C TYR A 9 -5.60 1.51 -14.36
N GLY A 10 -5.46 0.30 -13.82
CA GLY A 10 -5.06 -0.91 -14.54
C GLY A 10 -4.57 -1.99 -13.57
N PRO A 11 -4.42 -3.25 -14.03
CA PRO A 11 -4.04 -4.35 -13.17
C PRO A 11 -2.53 -4.56 -13.04
N ARG A 12 -1.69 -3.91 -13.86
CA ARG A 12 -0.29 -4.33 -14.05
C ARG A 12 0.55 -4.04 -12.82
N THR A 13 0.35 -2.90 -12.15
CA THR A 13 1.08 -2.59 -10.92
C THR A 13 0.81 -3.63 -9.83
N ALA A 14 -0.47 -3.93 -9.58
CA ALA A 14 -0.87 -4.92 -8.57
C ALA A 14 -0.35 -6.33 -8.89
N GLU A 15 -0.47 -6.75 -10.15
CA GLU A 15 -0.01 -8.06 -10.59
C GLU A 15 1.52 -8.17 -10.55
N TRP A 16 2.24 -7.13 -10.98
CA TRP A 16 3.70 -7.07 -10.90
C TRP A 16 4.17 -7.16 -9.44
N ALA A 17 3.56 -6.38 -8.54
CA ALA A 17 3.89 -6.43 -7.12
C ALA A 17 3.64 -7.84 -6.56
N ARG A 18 2.47 -8.44 -6.82
CA ARG A 18 2.13 -9.80 -6.39
C ARG A 18 3.15 -10.84 -6.88
N GLN A 19 3.55 -10.78 -8.15
CA GLN A 19 4.49 -11.73 -8.75
C GLN A 19 5.91 -11.63 -8.17
N ASN A 20 6.37 -10.41 -7.87
CA ASN A 20 7.75 -10.16 -7.44
C ASN A 20 7.93 -10.17 -5.92
N SER A 21 6.83 -10.07 -5.16
CA SER A 21 6.88 -9.84 -3.71
C SER A 21 7.70 -10.85 -2.93
N ARG A 22 7.63 -12.14 -3.27
CA ARG A 22 8.36 -13.17 -2.52
C ARG A 22 9.87 -13.03 -2.66
N VAL A 23 10.33 -12.70 -3.87
CA VAL A 23 11.76 -12.54 -4.20
C VAL A 23 12.29 -11.28 -3.54
N LEU A 24 11.64 -10.14 -3.78
CA LEU A 24 12.04 -8.84 -3.22
C LEU A 24 12.00 -8.84 -1.69
N PHE A 25 11.04 -9.52 -1.07
CA PHE A 25 11.01 -9.64 0.38
C PHE A 25 12.17 -10.48 0.92
N THR A 26 12.60 -11.51 0.18
CA THR A 26 13.76 -12.33 0.57
C THR A 26 15.04 -11.51 0.47
N GLU A 27 15.15 -10.68 -0.57
CA GLU A 27 16.25 -9.73 -0.73
C GLU A 27 16.27 -8.70 0.40
N ALA A 28 15.14 -8.05 0.69
CA ALA A 28 15.01 -7.12 1.81
C ALA A 28 15.41 -7.77 3.15
N LEU A 29 14.94 -8.99 3.40
CA LEU A 29 15.28 -9.74 4.62
C LEU A 29 16.80 -9.97 4.75
N SER A 30 17.47 -10.27 3.63
CA SER A 30 18.91 -10.46 3.59
C SER A 30 19.69 -9.16 3.80
N LEU A 31 19.24 -8.06 3.20
CA LEU A 31 19.89 -6.74 3.31
C LEU A 31 19.78 -6.18 4.73
N GLU A 32 18.63 -6.39 5.37
CA GLU A 32 18.27 -5.82 6.66
C GLU A 32 18.57 -6.75 7.85
N GLY A 33 19.18 -7.92 7.61
CA GLY A 33 19.53 -8.88 8.66
C GLY A 33 18.32 -9.44 9.43
N GLY A 34 17.13 -9.37 8.84
CA GLY A 34 15.90 -9.87 9.45
C GLY A 34 15.21 -8.94 10.46
N GLU A 35 15.71 -7.72 10.67
CA GLU A 35 14.99 -6.71 11.46
C GLU A 35 13.67 -6.38 10.77
N ARG A 36 12.55 -6.46 11.51
CA ARG A 36 11.23 -6.58 10.90
C ARG A 36 10.75 -5.27 10.26
N ALA A 37 10.96 -4.13 10.91
CA ALA A 37 10.48 -2.84 10.42
C ALA A 37 11.31 -2.37 9.22
N SER A 38 12.64 -2.45 9.32
CA SER A 38 13.54 -2.10 8.24
C SER A 38 13.41 -3.07 7.06
N THR A 39 13.24 -4.39 7.29
CA THR A 39 12.90 -5.35 6.21
C THR A 39 11.63 -4.93 5.48
N MET A 40 10.58 -4.51 6.20
CA MET A 40 9.33 -4.08 5.57
C MET A 40 9.52 -2.80 4.76
N ASN A 41 10.21 -1.80 5.30
CA ASN A 41 10.50 -0.56 4.58
C ASN A 41 11.34 -0.83 3.32
N ARG A 42 12.43 -1.60 3.46
CA ARG A 42 13.30 -1.98 2.35
C ARG A 42 12.56 -2.78 1.29
N PHE A 43 11.62 -3.64 1.70
CA PHE A 43 10.76 -4.36 0.77
C PHE A 43 9.92 -3.40 -0.10
N TYR A 44 9.29 -2.38 0.48
CA TYR A 44 8.52 -1.41 -0.31
C TYR A 44 9.40 -0.56 -1.23
N GLU A 45 10.60 -0.17 -0.78
CA GLU A 45 11.57 0.52 -1.64
C GLU A 45 11.93 -0.33 -2.86
N LEU A 46 12.25 -1.62 -2.66
CA LEU A 46 12.58 -2.54 -3.75
C LEU A 46 11.40 -2.77 -4.71
N VAL A 47 10.17 -2.83 -4.19
CA VAL A 47 8.94 -2.91 -5.02
C VAL A 47 8.80 -1.67 -5.89
N GLU A 48 8.95 -0.48 -5.32
CA GLU A 48 8.85 0.80 -6.04
C GLU A 48 9.95 0.93 -7.10
N GLU A 49 11.21 0.67 -6.73
CA GLU A 49 12.36 0.70 -7.65
C GLU A 49 12.17 -0.26 -8.84
N GLY A 50 11.74 -1.49 -8.55
CA GLY A 50 11.53 -2.54 -9.55
C GLY A 50 10.34 -2.23 -10.47
N TRP A 51 9.21 -1.78 -9.92
CA TRP A 51 8.05 -1.38 -10.71
C TRP A 51 8.38 -0.19 -11.60
N ALA A 52 9.01 0.86 -11.05
CA ALA A 52 9.39 2.03 -11.82
C ALA A 52 10.31 1.68 -12.99
N LYS A 53 11.22 0.69 -12.83
CA LYS A 53 12.05 0.18 -13.92
C LYS A 53 11.19 -0.52 -14.99
N SER A 54 10.25 -1.37 -14.59
CA SER A 54 9.33 -2.07 -15.49
C SER A 54 8.45 -1.08 -16.27
N ALA A 55 7.79 -0.16 -15.57
CA ALA A 55 6.92 0.86 -16.16
C ALA A 55 7.69 1.74 -17.17
N ARG A 56 8.92 2.15 -16.85
CA ARG A 56 9.77 2.93 -17.78
C ARG A 56 10.08 2.17 -19.08
N THR A 57 10.24 0.85 -19.03
CA THR A 57 10.43 0.04 -20.24
C THR A 57 9.17 0.03 -21.08
N THR A 58 8.02 -0.26 -20.48
CA THR A 58 6.71 -0.27 -21.16
C THR A 58 6.38 1.09 -21.80
N ILE A 59 6.69 2.19 -21.12
CA ILE A 59 6.54 3.56 -21.66
C ILE A 59 7.41 3.76 -22.91
N ARG A 60 8.68 3.32 -22.89
CA ARG A 60 9.59 3.44 -24.05
C ARG A 60 9.14 2.59 -25.23
N GLU A 61 8.44 1.49 -24.97
CA GLU A 61 7.81 0.64 -25.99
C GLU A 61 6.51 1.24 -26.55
N GLY A 62 6.06 2.38 -26.00
CA GLY A 62 4.97 3.19 -26.54
C GLY A 62 3.68 3.12 -25.75
N ASP A 63 3.61 2.29 -24.71
CA ASP A 63 2.41 2.19 -23.87
C ASP A 63 2.50 3.11 -22.64
N TRP A 64 1.94 4.31 -22.81
CA TRP A 64 1.91 5.34 -21.78
C TRP A 64 0.88 5.10 -20.68
N SER A 65 -0.06 4.16 -20.86
CA SER A 65 -1.12 3.94 -19.87
C SER A 65 -0.56 3.45 -18.53
N THR A 66 0.58 2.76 -18.53
CA THR A 66 1.28 2.31 -17.32
C THR A 66 1.73 3.46 -16.41
N ALA A 67 1.83 4.70 -16.90
CA ALA A 67 2.23 5.85 -16.11
C ALA A 67 1.14 6.31 -15.13
N MET A 68 -0.11 5.90 -15.37
CA MET A 68 -1.25 6.20 -14.51
C MET A 68 -1.59 5.05 -13.56
N GLU A 69 -1.00 3.87 -13.76
CA GLU A 69 -1.31 2.68 -12.96
C GLU A 69 -0.61 2.71 -11.61
N GLY A 70 -1.36 2.35 -10.58
CA GLY A 70 -0.86 2.20 -9.21
C GLY A 70 -1.53 1.05 -8.50
N SER A 71 -1.13 0.82 -7.25
CA SER A 71 -1.73 -0.20 -6.41
C SER A 71 -1.63 0.20 -4.95
N CYS A 72 -2.68 -0.03 -4.17
CA CYS A 72 -2.53 -0.19 -2.73
C CYS A 72 -1.71 -1.46 -2.45
N ALA A 73 -0.99 -1.51 -1.34
CA ALA A 73 -0.18 -2.65 -0.94
C ALA A 73 -0.15 -2.83 0.57
N LEU A 74 -0.89 -3.83 1.06
CA LEU A 74 -0.91 -4.25 2.45
C LEU A 74 -0.18 -5.59 2.59
N VAL A 75 0.92 -5.61 3.33
CA VAL A 75 1.77 -6.81 3.48
C VAL A 75 1.98 -7.16 4.94
N ALA A 76 1.80 -8.45 5.26
CA ALA A 76 2.07 -9.03 6.56
C ALA A 76 3.36 -9.85 6.54
N TYR A 77 4.32 -9.43 7.37
CA TYR A 77 5.47 -10.23 7.77
C TYR A 77 5.13 -10.99 9.05
N LEU A 78 4.87 -12.29 8.90
CA LEU A 78 4.54 -13.21 9.99
C LEU A 78 5.79 -14.00 10.41
N THR A 79 6.01 -14.09 11.71
CA THR A 79 6.95 -14.99 12.38
C THR A 79 6.18 -15.89 13.35
N ASP A 80 6.83 -16.91 13.92
CA ASP A 80 6.17 -17.81 14.88
C ASP A 80 5.60 -17.10 16.12
N LYS A 81 6.12 -15.92 16.47
CA LYS A 81 5.78 -15.21 17.72
C LYS A 81 5.20 -13.81 17.54
N SER A 82 5.32 -13.23 16.35
CA SER A 82 4.95 -11.83 16.10
C SER A 82 4.64 -11.57 14.64
N TYR A 83 3.98 -10.45 14.37
CA TYR A 83 3.75 -9.97 13.03
C TYR A 83 4.11 -8.48 12.91
N VAL A 84 4.44 -8.06 11.69
CA VAL A 84 4.53 -6.65 11.29
C VAL A 84 3.66 -6.47 10.04
N LEU A 85 2.90 -5.39 10.02
CA LEU A 85 2.11 -4.97 8.88
C LEU A 85 2.72 -3.73 8.26
N GLY A 86 2.89 -3.73 6.95
CA GLY A 86 3.09 -2.52 6.17
C GLY A 86 1.82 -2.21 5.38
N ASN A 87 1.44 -0.93 5.31
CA ASN A 87 0.23 -0.49 4.61
C ASN A 87 0.52 0.75 3.78
N LEU A 88 0.30 0.65 2.47
CA LEU A 88 0.26 1.79 1.54
C LEU A 88 -1.11 1.80 0.88
N GLY A 89 -1.95 2.77 1.23
CA GLY A 89 -3.33 2.89 0.75
C GLY A 89 -4.37 2.49 1.78
N ASP A 90 -5.56 2.11 1.33
CA ASP A 90 -6.74 1.97 2.16
C ASP A 90 -7.20 0.52 2.40
N CYS A 91 -6.36 -0.46 1.98
CA CYS A 91 -6.48 -1.85 2.36
C CYS A 91 -6.49 -2.04 3.90
N ARG A 92 -7.23 -3.05 4.38
CA ARG A 92 -7.47 -3.25 5.82
C ARG A 92 -7.04 -4.63 6.29
N ALA A 93 -6.27 -4.67 7.38
CA ALA A 93 -5.99 -5.90 8.11
C ALA A 93 -6.87 -5.97 9.36
N LEU A 94 -7.54 -7.10 9.58
CA LEU A 94 -8.31 -7.37 10.78
C LEU A 94 -7.76 -8.61 11.48
N LEU A 95 -7.50 -8.50 12.78
CA LEU A 95 -7.13 -9.62 13.64
C LEU A 95 -8.39 -10.17 14.31
N VAL A 96 -8.80 -11.36 13.89
CA VAL A 96 -9.96 -12.06 14.45
C VAL A 96 -9.51 -13.00 15.56
N LYS A 97 -10.08 -12.86 16.75
CA LYS A 97 -9.77 -13.64 17.96
C LYS A 97 -11.04 -14.35 18.45
N ARG A 98 -10.91 -15.56 18.99
CA ARG A 98 -12.01 -16.19 19.74
C ARG A 98 -12.18 -15.48 21.08
N LYS A 99 -13.42 -15.22 21.47
CA LYS A 99 -13.71 -14.62 22.78
C LYS A 99 -13.28 -15.57 23.91
N PRO A 100 -12.78 -15.05 25.06
CA PRO A 100 -12.35 -15.89 26.18
C PRO A 100 -13.45 -16.79 26.75
N ASP A 101 -14.71 -16.34 26.67
CA ASP A 101 -15.90 -17.06 27.13
C ASP A 101 -16.37 -18.16 26.16
N GLY A 102 -15.70 -18.31 25.00
CA GLY A 102 -16.06 -19.29 23.97
C GLY A 102 -17.30 -18.94 23.15
N THR A 103 -17.98 -17.81 23.42
CA THR A 103 -19.30 -17.49 22.84
C THR A 103 -19.25 -17.01 21.38
N GLY A 104 -18.06 -16.74 20.85
CA GLY A 104 -17.93 -16.32 19.46
C GLY A 104 -16.56 -15.76 19.11
N LEU A 105 -16.54 -14.91 18.09
CA LEU A 105 -15.36 -14.20 17.61
C LEU A 105 -15.47 -12.70 17.94
N THR A 106 -14.31 -12.07 18.09
CA THR A 106 -14.13 -10.62 18.09
C THR A 106 -13.09 -10.26 17.04
N HIS A 107 -13.06 -9.00 16.60
CA HIS A 107 -12.07 -8.54 15.63
C HIS A 107 -11.52 -7.17 16.03
N GLU A 108 -10.31 -6.90 15.59
CA GLU A 108 -9.61 -5.63 15.79
C GLU A 108 -8.98 -5.24 14.45
N GLN A 109 -9.27 -4.04 13.96
CA GLN A 109 -8.59 -3.52 12.76
C GLN A 109 -7.19 -3.06 13.17
N LEU A 110 -6.16 -3.59 12.49
CA LEU A 110 -4.77 -3.33 12.82
C LEU A 110 -4.15 -2.19 12.00
N THR A 111 -4.77 -1.83 10.87
CA THR A 111 -4.28 -0.78 9.98
C THR A 111 -5.12 0.49 10.08
N LYS A 112 -4.48 1.64 9.92
CA LYS A 112 -5.17 2.89 9.61
C LYS A 112 -5.18 3.06 8.08
N PRO A 113 -6.35 3.15 7.42
CA PRO A 113 -6.42 3.37 5.98
C PRO A 113 -5.84 4.75 5.61
N HIS A 114 -5.03 4.82 4.56
CA HIS A 114 -4.62 6.09 3.94
C HIS A 114 -5.65 6.45 2.88
N ASN A 115 -6.63 7.29 3.25
CA ASN A 115 -7.73 7.68 2.39
C ASN A 115 -7.99 9.18 2.54
N ALA A 116 -8.23 9.89 1.43
CA ALA A 116 -8.46 11.33 1.44
C ALA A 116 -9.71 11.77 2.25
N SER A 117 -10.62 10.85 2.58
CA SER A 117 -11.74 11.11 3.47
C SER A 117 -11.34 11.29 4.93
N ASP A 118 -10.16 10.80 5.33
CA ASP A 118 -9.59 11.02 6.66
C ASP A 118 -9.01 12.45 6.77
N PRO A 119 -9.50 13.31 7.68
CA PRO A 119 -8.94 14.64 7.91
C PRO A 119 -7.45 14.66 8.19
N GLU A 120 -6.91 13.68 8.93
CA GLU A 120 -5.48 13.63 9.26
C GLU A 120 -4.65 13.37 8.00
N GLU A 121 -5.15 12.52 7.10
CA GLU A 121 -4.47 12.23 5.84
C GLU A 121 -4.52 13.44 4.89
N ARG A 122 -5.64 14.18 4.85
CA ARG A 122 -5.70 15.43 4.11
C ARG A 122 -4.69 16.46 4.62
N GLN A 123 -4.57 16.58 5.93
CA GLN A 123 -3.61 17.48 6.54
C GLN A 123 -2.18 17.08 6.20
N ARG A 124 -1.85 15.78 6.30
CA ARG A 124 -0.54 15.23 5.91
C ARG A 124 -0.19 15.57 4.47
N ILE A 125 -1.10 15.30 3.52
CA ILE A 125 -0.93 15.60 2.10
C ILE A 125 -0.69 17.10 1.87
N GLN A 126 -1.49 17.97 2.49
CA GLN A 126 -1.32 19.42 2.35
C GLN A 126 0.04 19.91 2.90
N GLN A 127 0.53 19.31 3.98
CA GLN A 127 1.81 19.67 4.59
C GLN A 127 3.00 19.20 3.77
N GLU A 128 2.93 18.00 3.19
CA GLU A 128 3.99 17.44 2.34
C GLU A 128 4.04 18.10 0.95
N HIS A 129 2.92 18.70 0.51
CA HIS A 129 2.79 19.32 -0.81
C HIS A 129 2.41 20.82 -0.74
N PRO A 130 3.21 21.68 -0.07
CA PRO A 130 2.81 23.06 0.24
C PRO A 130 2.73 23.99 -0.98
N THR A 131 3.40 23.63 -2.08
CA THR A 131 3.38 24.40 -3.35
C THR A 131 2.32 23.89 -4.32
N GLU A 132 1.70 22.76 -4.03
CA GLU A 132 0.70 22.15 -4.89
C GLU A 132 -0.66 22.81 -4.65
N LYS A 133 -1.26 23.33 -5.71
CA LYS A 133 -2.59 23.92 -5.61
C LYS A 133 -3.62 22.80 -5.48
N ASP A 134 -4.48 22.92 -4.47
CA ASP A 134 -5.60 22.03 -4.20
C ASP A 134 -5.23 20.53 -4.25
N PRO A 135 -4.26 20.05 -3.42
CA PRO A 135 -3.77 18.68 -3.50
C PRO A 135 -4.85 17.66 -3.10
N VAL A 136 -5.89 18.10 -2.37
CA VAL A 136 -7.09 17.31 -2.07
C VAL A 136 -8.33 18.13 -2.41
N LEU A 137 -9.26 17.52 -3.14
CA LEU A 137 -10.51 18.12 -3.61
C LEU A 137 -11.71 17.32 -3.13
N TYR A 138 -12.75 18.01 -2.68
CA TYR A 138 -14.05 17.37 -2.46
C TYR A 138 -14.83 17.35 -3.77
N LEU A 139 -15.15 16.17 -4.28
CA LEU A 139 -15.96 16.05 -5.49
C LEU A 139 -17.41 15.77 -5.09
N HIS A 140 -18.26 16.81 -5.24
CA HIS A 140 -19.64 16.80 -4.77
C HIS A 140 -20.49 15.70 -5.41
N GLU A 141 -20.26 15.37 -6.68
CA GLU A 141 -21.02 14.34 -7.39
C GLU A 141 -20.75 12.93 -6.83
N GLN A 142 -19.54 12.70 -6.31
CA GLN A 142 -19.09 11.45 -5.71
C GLN A 142 -19.26 11.42 -4.18
N GLY A 143 -19.58 12.58 -3.58
CA GLY A 143 -19.82 12.72 -2.15
C GLY A 143 -18.57 12.48 -1.29
N THR A 144 -17.36 12.53 -1.85
CA THR A 144 -16.11 12.19 -1.15
C THR A 144 -14.91 13.04 -1.57
N TRP A 145 -13.82 12.91 -0.84
CA TRP A 145 -12.54 13.60 -1.07
C TRP A 145 -11.62 12.76 -1.94
N TYR A 146 -10.87 13.44 -2.81
CA TYR A 146 -9.89 12.84 -3.72
C TYR A 146 -8.58 13.64 -3.75
N VAL A 147 -7.46 12.95 -3.78
CA VAL A 147 -6.14 13.49 -4.11
C VAL A 147 -6.13 13.89 -5.57
N ARG A 148 -5.91 15.18 -5.83
CA ARG A 148 -5.88 15.77 -7.18
C ARG A 148 -7.10 15.44 -8.06
N GLY A 149 -8.24 15.13 -7.43
CA GLY A 149 -9.48 14.75 -8.12
C GLY A 149 -9.47 13.35 -8.74
N THR A 150 -8.54 12.49 -8.36
CA THR A 150 -8.32 11.17 -8.99
C THR A 150 -8.41 9.99 -8.02
N LEU A 151 -7.70 10.05 -6.88
CA LEU A 151 -7.55 8.93 -5.94
C LEU A 151 -8.13 9.22 -4.55
#